data_AF-A0A7C4NK32-F1
#
_entry.id   AF-A0A7C4NK32-F1
#
_cell.length_a   1.000
_cell.length_b   1.000
_cell.length_c   1.000
_cell.angle_alpha   90.00
_cell.angle_beta   90.00
_cell.angle_gamma   90.00
#
_symmetry.space_group_name_H-M   'P 1'
#
loop_
_entity.id
_entity.type
_entity.pdbx_description
1 polymer ?
#
loop_
_entity_poly.entity_id
_entity_poly.type
_entity_poly.pdbx_seq_one_letter_code
_entity_poly.pdbx_strand_id
1 'polypeptide(L)'
;MAQRAGLRDLYLVFFHSPFFRNEERVARAARELGLPLRFVTVKREFLRLPKRDGGGFPCGICRRTLLERAGRLLRRRRFDLLVTGEVVGQAGLSAEDLQRLDEAVGLEGRVLRPLSAKLLPPTWAEAEGFLEREALWDLHADGSLKVRLVHLAPRLGLSPKLGGRLCLLSDPVFAQRCRELGADGNV
;
A
#
# COMPACT_ATOMS: atom_id res chain seq x y z
N MET A 1 -11.53 8.12 0.13
CA MET A 1 -10.93 8.64 1.38
C MET A 1 -10.03 9.82 1.07
N ALA A 2 -8.90 9.66 0.38
CA ALA A 2 -8.06 10.77 -0.08
C ALA A 2 -8.86 11.93 -0.72
N GLN A 3 -9.75 11.64 -1.69
CA GLN A 3 -10.61 12.66 -2.31
C GLN A 3 -11.53 13.38 -1.31
N ARG A 4 -12.05 12.66 -0.31
CA ARG A 4 -12.92 13.24 0.73
C ARG A 4 -12.14 14.18 1.66
N ALA A 5 -10.84 13.96 1.81
CA ALA A 5 -9.95 14.83 2.57
C ALA A 5 -9.42 16.01 1.74
N GLY A 6 -9.87 16.19 0.49
CA GLY A 6 -9.50 17.35 -0.34
C GLY A 6 -8.52 17.06 -1.49
N LEU A 7 -7.94 15.86 -1.58
CA LEU A 7 -7.04 15.51 -2.71
C LEU A 7 -7.79 15.51 -4.05
N ARG A 8 -7.22 16.19 -5.04
CA ARG A 8 -7.71 16.25 -6.42
C ARG A 8 -6.71 15.58 -7.37
N ASP A 9 -7.11 15.39 -8.62
CA ASP A 9 -6.23 14.92 -9.71
C ASP A 9 -5.49 13.60 -9.42
N LEU A 10 -6.24 12.60 -8.94
CA LEU A 10 -5.66 11.31 -8.58
C LEU A 10 -5.24 10.50 -9.81
N TYR A 11 -4.04 9.93 -9.75
CA TYR A 11 -3.52 8.99 -10.72
C TYR A 11 -3.22 7.65 -10.05
N LEU A 12 -3.91 6.60 -10.49
CA LEU A 12 -3.75 5.27 -9.92
C LEU A 12 -2.56 4.56 -10.57
N VAL A 13 -1.73 3.94 -9.73
CA VAL A 13 -0.69 3.01 -10.18
C VAL A 13 -0.92 1.65 -9.55
N PHE A 14 -0.94 0.61 -10.39
CA PHE A 14 -0.87 -0.77 -9.95
C PHE A 14 0.48 -1.35 -10.38
N PHE A 15 1.21 -1.87 -9.40
CA PHE A 15 2.45 -2.59 -9.69
C PHE A 15 2.12 -4.04 -10.05
N HIS A 16 2.78 -4.65 -11.03
CA HIS A 16 2.66 -6.09 -11.26
C HIS A 16 3.87 -6.80 -10.67
N SER A 17 3.62 -7.84 -9.89
CA SER A 17 4.66 -8.79 -9.51
C SER A 17 4.17 -10.22 -9.77
N PRO A 18 5.09 -11.21 -9.75
CA PRO A 18 4.72 -12.63 -9.80
C PRO A 18 3.79 -13.07 -8.66
N PHE A 19 3.76 -12.31 -7.57
CA PHE A 19 3.19 -12.75 -6.29
C PHE A 19 1.81 -12.17 -6.00
N PHE A 20 1.32 -11.20 -6.76
CA PHE A 20 -0.02 -10.66 -6.57
C PHE A 20 -0.70 -10.42 -7.92
N ARG A 21 -1.91 -10.96 -8.06
CA ARG A 21 -2.73 -10.93 -9.29
C ARG A 21 -4.11 -10.39 -8.96
N ASN A 22 -4.42 -9.18 -9.40
CA ASN A 22 -5.70 -8.50 -9.17
C ASN A 22 -6.02 -7.46 -10.26
N GLU A 23 -5.40 -7.61 -11.43
CA GLU A 23 -5.45 -6.68 -12.55
C GLU A 23 -6.88 -6.32 -12.94
N GLU A 24 -7.73 -7.32 -13.13
CA GLU A 24 -9.13 -7.14 -13.52
C GLU A 24 -9.93 -6.38 -12.47
N ARG A 25 -9.72 -6.71 -11.19
CA ARG A 25 -10.38 -6.05 -10.06
C ARG A 25 -9.95 -4.59 -9.97
N VAL A 26 -8.66 -4.31 -10.15
CA VAL A 26 -8.13 -2.94 -10.08
C VAL A 26 -8.56 -2.13 -11.30
N ALA A 27 -8.58 -2.72 -12.49
CA ALA A 27 -9.11 -2.07 -13.70
C ALA A 27 -10.60 -1.75 -13.58
N ARG A 28 -11.39 -2.67 -12.99
CA ARG A 28 -12.80 -2.41 -12.67
C ARG A 28 -12.94 -1.25 -11.68
N ALA A 29 -12.25 -1.29 -10.56
CA ALA A 29 -12.32 -0.25 -9.54
C ALA A 29 -11.87 1.12 -10.08
N ALA A 30 -10.82 1.17 -10.91
CA ALA A 30 -10.38 2.41 -11.54
C ALA A 30 -11.45 3.00 -12.48
N ARG A 31 -12.14 2.16 -13.26
CA ARG A 31 -13.26 2.58 -14.11
C ARG A 31 -14.45 3.09 -13.30
N GLU A 32 -14.82 2.40 -12.24
CA GLU A 32 -15.90 2.83 -11.33
C GLU A 32 -15.58 4.17 -10.64
N LEU A 33 -14.31 4.43 -10.35
CA LEU A 33 -13.84 5.70 -9.79
C LEU A 33 -13.63 6.80 -10.84
N GLY A 34 -13.66 6.47 -12.14
CA GLY A 34 -13.35 7.41 -13.23
C GLY A 34 -11.90 7.93 -13.20
N LEU A 35 -10.96 7.16 -12.62
CA LEU A 35 -9.57 7.59 -12.44
C LEU A 35 -8.62 6.94 -13.45
N PRO A 36 -7.61 7.67 -13.95
CA PRO A 36 -6.59 7.08 -14.81
C PRO A 36 -5.79 6.03 -14.03
N LEU A 37 -5.59 4.87 -14.66
CA LEU A 37 -4.83 3.75 -14.09
C LEU A 37 -3.63 3.41 -14.98
N ARG A 38 -2.47 3.23 -14.35
CA ARG A 38 -1.29 2.67 -15.00
C ARG A 38 -0.80 1.40 -14.33
N PHE A 39 -0.54 0.43 -15.19
CA PHE A 39 0.13 -0.81 -14.86
C PHE A 39 1.66 -0.66 -14.99
N VAL A 40 2.41 -1.04 -13.95
CA VAL A 40 3.88 -0.95 -13.92
C VAL A 40 4.47 -2.25 -13.40
N THR A 41 5.30 -2.94 -14.19
CA THR A 41 5.96 -4.15 -13.69
C THR A 41 7.06 -3.83 -12.69
N VAL A 42 7.12 -4.64 -11.63
CA VAL A 42 8.19 -4.74 -10.63
C VAL A 42 8.68 -6.19 -10.50
N LYS A 43 8.49 -7.00 -11.56
CA LYS A 43 8.77 -8.44 -11.54
C LYS A 43 10.21 -8.76 -11.16
N ARG A 44 11.18 -8.08 -11.77
CA ARG A 44 12.61 -8.36 -11.53
C ARG A 44 13.01 -8.00 -10.11
N GLU A 45 12.55 -6.85 -9.62
CA GLU A 45 12.77 -6.38 -8.27
C GLU A 45 12.22 -7.38 -7.26
N PHE A 46 10.97 -7.82 -7.42
CA PHE A 46 10.32 -8.77 -6.52
C PHE A 46 10.93 -10.18 -6.57
N LEU A 47 11.40 -10.63 -7.73
CA LEU A 47 12.10 -11.92 -7.85
C LEU A 47 13.41 -11.91 -7.05
N ARG A 48 14.13 -10.79 -7.01
CA ARG A 48 15.39 -10.62 -6.27
C ARG A 48 15.23 -10.41 -4.77
N LEU A 49 14.02 -10.09 -4.28
CA LEU A 49 13.81 -9.90 -2.85
C LEU A 49 14.04 -11.21 -2.07
N PRO A 50 14.66 -11.16 -0.87
CA PRO A 50 14.79 -12.32 -0.02
C PRO A 50 13.41 -12.86 0.35
N LYS A 51 13.21 -14.17 0.20
CA LYS A 51 11.96 -14.84 0.52
C LYS A 51 11.97 -15.18 2.02
N ARG A 52 11.19 -14.46 2.83
CA ARG A 52 11.09 -14.68 4.28
C ARG A 52 9.84 -15.48 4.64
N ASP A 53 9.94 -16.25 5.71
CA ASP A 53 8.81 -16.95 6.32
C ASP A 53 7.98 -16.07 7.24
N GLY A 54 6.69 -16.40 7.35
CA GLY A 54 5.84 -16.03 8.48
C GLY A 54 5.46 -14.55 8.62
N GLY A 55 5.96 -13.66 7.75
CA GLY A 55 5.60 -12.25 7.75
C GLY A 55 4.37 -11.95 6.89
N GLY A 56 3.47 -11.08 7.38
CA GLY A 56 2.38 -10.56 6.55
C GLY A 56 2.93 -9.84 5.31
N PHE A 57 2.35 -10.09 4.13
CA PHE A 57 2.70 -9.37 2.91
C PHE A 57 1.69 -8.23 2.60
N PRO A 58 2.14 -7.07 2.06
CA PRO A 58 3.55 -6.74 1.82
C PRO A 58 4.29 -6.63 3.16
N CYS A 59 5.55 -7.05 3.20
CA CYS A 59 6.44 -6.82 4.34
C CYS A 59 7.18 -5.48 4.14
N GLY A 60 8.00 -5.05 5.11
CA GLY A 60 8.78 -3.81 4.98
C GLY A 60 9.65 -3.75 3.71
N ILE A 61 10.24 -4.87 3.28
CA ILE A 61 11.08 -4.92 2.06
C ILE A 61 10.25 -4.72 0.79
N CYS A 62 9.08 -5.35 0.71
CA CYS A 62 8.17 -5.20 -0.42
C CYS A 62 7.62 -3.77 -0.48
N ARG A 63 7.25 -3.21 0.68
CA ARG A 63 6.82 -1.81 0.80
C ARG A 63 7.89 -0.85 0.30
N ARG A 64 9.13 -0.98 0.79
CA ARG A 64 10.28 -0.19 0.32
C ARG A 64 10.40 -0.23 -1.21
N THR A 65 10.38 -1.43 -1.80
CA THR A 65 10.49 -1.60 -3.27
C THR A 65 9.36 -0.88 -4.01
N LEU A 66 8.12 -0.98 -3.52
CA LEU A 66 6.97 -0.30 -4.11
C LEU A 66 7.06 1.23 -3.96
N LEU A 67 7.47 1.71 -2.78
CA LEU A 67 7.64 3.13 -2.49
C LEU A 67 8.78 3.74 -3.33
N GLU A 68 9.91 3.06 -3.50
CA GLU A 68 10.99 3.51 -4.39
C GLU A 68 10.48 3.68 -5.83
N ARG A 69 9.69 2.70 -6.32
CA ARG A 69 9.13 2.74 -7.66
C ARG A 69 8.09 3.85 -7.79
N ALA A 70 7.24 4.03 -6.79
CA ALA A 70 6.24 5.09 -6.72
C ALA A 70 6.88 6.49 -6.63
N GLY A 71 7.93 6.67 -5.82
CA GLY A 71 8.68 7.91 -5.71
C GLY A 71 9.33 8.34 -7.02
N ARG A 72 9.81 7.38 -7.84
CA ARG A 72 10.28 7.68 -9.21
C ARG A 72 9.15 8.19 -10.10
N LEU A 73 7.93 7.65 -9.96
CA LEU A 73 6.77 8.13 -10.72
C LEU A 73 6.32 9.50 -10.25
N LEU A 74 6.26 9.73 -8.93
CA LEU A 74 5.96 11.01 -8.31
C LEU A 74 6.86 12.12 -8.87
N ARG A 75 8.19 11.91 -8.87
CA ARG A 75 9.15 12.87 -9.44
C ARG A 75 8.99 13.08 -10.94
N ARG A 76 8.88 12.00 -11.72
CA ARG A 76 8.78 12.09 -13.20
C ARG A 76 7.49 12.76 -13.68
N ARG A 77 6.40 12.58 -12.94
CA ARG A 77 5.08 13.13 -13.28
C ARG A 77 4.77 14.44 -12.55
N ARG A 78 5.65 14.89 -11.66
CA ARG A 78 5.48 16.09 -10.82
C ARG A 78 4.20 16.03 -9.97
N PHE A 79 3.92 14.87 -9.38
CA PHE A 79 2.87 14.75 -8.37
C PHE A 79 3.38 15.23 -7.01
N ASP A 80 2.50 15.77 -6.18
CA ASP A 80 2.89 16.37 -4.90
C ASP A 80 2.93 15.36 -3.74
N LEU A 81 2.07 14.35 -3.80
CA LEU A 81 1.88 13.32 -2.77
C LEU A 81 1.76 11.91 -3.36
N LEU A 82 2.17 10.94 -2.55
CA LEU A 82 1.85 9.52 -2.74
C LEU A 82 0.74 9.13 -1.77
N VAL A 83 -0.27 8.40 -2.24
CA VAL A 83 -1.33 7.84 -1.39
C VAL A 83 -1.20 6.32 -1.34
N THR A 84 -1.18 5.73 -0.14
CA THR A 84 -1.22 4.27 0.04
C THR A 84 -2.40 3.84 0.91
N GLY A 85 -2.75 2.56 0.82
CA GLY A 85 -3.77 1.92 1.66
C GLY A 85 -3.21 1.25 2.91
N GLU A 86 -2.02 1.64 3.36
CA GLU A 86 -1.34 1.01 4.50
C GLU A 86 -2.00 1.40 5.83
N VAL A 87 -2.06 0.43 6.74
CA VAL A 87 -2.57 0.60 8.11
C VAL A 87 -1.42 0.34 9.09
N VAL A 88 -1.24 1.22 10.07
CA VAL A 88 -0.26 1.05 11.16
C VAL A 88 -0.52 -0.28 11.88
N GLY A 89 0.52 -1.03 12.23
CA GLY A 89 0.48 -2.37 12.82
C GLY A 89 0.36 -3.50 11.80
N GLN A 90 -0.03 -3.21 10.54
CA GLN A 90 -0.28 -4.26 9.56
C GLN A 90 1.03 -4.94 9.17
N ALA A 91 1.05 -6.28 9.23
CA ALA A 91 2.27 -7.08 9.09
C ALA A 91 3.36 -6.77 10.14
N GLY A 92 2.96 -6.28 11.32
CA GLY A 92 3.85 -6.00 12.43
C GLY A 92 4.67 -4.72 12.30
N LEU A 93 4.32 -3.82 11.37
CA LEU A 93 5.03 -2.55 11.20
C LEU A 93 4.42 -1.46 12.08
N SER A 94 5.20 -0.86 12.96
CA SER A 94 4.78 0.27 13.78
C SER A 94 4.67 1.57 12.98
N ALA A 95 4.18 2.65 13.62
CA ALA A 95 4.18 3.98 13.02
C ALA A 95 5.61 4.45 12.70
N GLU A 96 6.57 4.14 13.58
CA GLU A 96 7.99 4.45 13.41
C GLU A 96 8.65 3.61 12.31
N ASP A 97 8.22 2.36 12.10
CA ASP A 97 8.69 1.56 10.96
C ASP A 97 8.24 2.17 9.62
N LEU A 98 7.00 2.65 9.53
CA LEU A 98 6.48 3.30 8.32
C LEU A 98 7.20 4.64 8.05
N GLN A 99 7.48 5.43 9.08
CA GLN A 99 8.26 6.66 8.95
C GLN A 99 9.68 6.39 8.44
N ARG A 100 10.39 5.43 9.08
CA ARG A 100 11.72 5.01 8.62
C ARG A 100 11.73 4.47 7.20
N LEU A 101 10.64 3.83 6.76
CA LEU A 101 10.51 3.39 5.36
C LEU A 101 10.42 4.58 4.40
N ASP A 102 9.64 5.61 4.74
CA ASP A 102 9.48 6.82 3.93
C ASP A 102 10.79 7.62 3.85
N GLU A 103 11.46 7.84 4.97
CA GLU A 103 12.77 8.48 5.06
C GLU A 103 13.79 7.76 4.18
N ALA A 104 13.86 6.43 4.29
CA ALA A 104 14.86 5.64 3.58
C ALA A 104 14.67 5.61 2.05
N VAL A 105 13.54 6.08 1.54
CA VAL A 105 13.28 6.23 0.10
C VAL A 105 13.13 7.70 -0.33
N GLY A 106 13.38 8.64 0.59
CA GLY A 106 13.30 10.08 0.35
C GLY A 106 11.88 10.59 0.10
N LEU A 107 10.89 10.01 0.80
CA LEU A 107 9.47 10.37 0.72
C LEU A 107 8.89 10.82 2.08
N GLU A 108 9.73 11.15 3.05
CA GLU A 108 9.31 11.73 4.33
C GLU A 108 8.35 12.92 4.11
N GLY A 109 7.25 12.95 4.85
CA GLY A 109 6.21 13.97 4.73
C GLY A 109 5.41 13.94 3.41
N ARG A 110 5.66 13.00 2.49
CA ARG A 110 5.02 12.92 1.16
C ARG A 110 4.13 11.70 0.95
N VAL A 111 4.04 10.79 1.92
CA VAL A 111 3.21 9.58 1.83
C VAL A 111 1.98 9.70 2.73
N LEU A 112 0.83 9.99 2.13
CA LEU A 112 -0.45 9.99 2.81
C LEU A 112 -0.98 8.56 2.96
N ARG A 113 -1.35 8.18 4.19
CA ARG A 113 -1.95 6.87 4.51
C ARG A 113 -3.34 7.08 5.10
N PRO A 114 -4.41 7.28 4.30
CA PRO A 114 -5.68 7.79 4.78
C PRO A 114 -6.37 6.96 5.86
N LEU A 115 -6.08 5.65 5.93
CA LEU A 115 -6.63 4.74 6.92
C LEU A 115 -6.00 4.92 8.31
N SER A 116 -4.76 5.40 8.39
CA SER A 116 -3.99 5.49 9.64
C SER A 116 -3.31 6.85 9.84
N ALA A 117 -3.71 7.87 9.07
CA ALA A 117 -3.07 9.18 9.04
C ALA A 117 -3.06 9.88 10.42
N LYS A 118 -4.11 9.69 11.22
CA LYS A 118 -4.18 10.26 12.58
C LYS A 118 -3.19 9.65 13.57
N LEU A 119 -2.61 8.50 13.23
CA LEU A 119 -1.57 7.80 14.00
C LEU A 119 -0.14 8.10 13.50
N LEU A 120 -0.01 8.95 12.48
CA LEU A 120 1.26 9.27 11.83
C LEU A 120 1.50 10.78 11.85
N PRO A 121 2.77 11.23 11.74
CA PRO A 121 3.06 12.64 11.50
C PRO A 121 2.30 13.14 10.25
N PRO A 122 1.84 14.39 10.25
CA PRO A 122 1.16 14.97 9.10
C PRO A 122 2.10 15.01 7.90
N THR A 123 1.54 14.75 6.72
CA THR A 123 2.19 15.13 5.46
C THR A 123 2.29 16.64 5.33
N TRP A 124 3.15 17.14 4.44
CA TRP A 124 3.24 18.58 4.17
C TRP A 124 1.88 19.17 3.77
N ALA A 125 1.06 18.42 3.01
CA ALA A 125 -0.24 18.91 2.56
C ALA A 125 -1.28 18.99 3.70
N GLU A 126 -1.16 18.12 4.71
CA GLU A 126 -1.97 18.24 5.94
C GLU A 126 -1.52 19.43 6.77
N ALA A 127 -0.20 19.61 6.94
CA ALA A 127 0.36 20.69 7.75
C ALA A 127 0.03 22.09 7.18
N GLU A 128 0.00 22.22 5.86
CA GLU A 128 -0.34 23.46 5.15
C GLU A 128 -1.86 23.66 4.97
N GLY A 129 -2.70 22.76 5.48
CA GLY A 129 -4.15 22.87 5.40
C GLY A 129 -4.76 22.59 4.02
N PHE A 130 -4.00 22.02 3.09
CA PHE A 130 -4.54 21.56 1.79
C PHE A 130 -5.43 20.32 1.96
N LEU A 131 -5.27 19.58 3.06
CA LEU A 131 -6.06 18.38 3.37
C LEU A 131 -6.77 18.51 4.71
N GLU A 132 -8.04 18.10 4.73
CA GLU A 132 -8.84 18.00 5.95
C GLU A 132 -8.47 16.72 6.71
N ARG A 133 -7.60 16.85 7.71
CA ARG A 133 -7.08 15.72 8.50
C ARG A 133 -8.18 15.01 9.29
N GLU A 134 -9.23 15.73 9.66
CA GLU A 134 -10.41 15.25 10.37
C GLU A 134 -11.17 14.19 9.57
N ALA A 135 -11.14 14.30 8.23
CA ALA A 135 -11.75 13.33 7.30
C ALA A 135 -10.93 12.03 7.13
N LEU A 136 -9.74 11.95 7.73
CA LEU A 136 -8.86 10.78 7.74
C LEU A 136 -9.09 9.91 9.00
N TRP A 137 -8.46 8.74 9.04
CA TRP A 137 -8.74 7.72 10.05
C TRP A 137 -7.51 7.38 10.91
N ASP A 138 -7.80 6.74 12.03
CA ASP A 138 -6.89 6.24 13.06
C ASP A 138 -6.96 4.71 13.15
N LEU A 139 -7.08 4.02 12.00
CA LEU A 139 -7.09 2.56 12.00
C LEU A 139 -5.72 2.03 12.39
N HIS A 140 -5.71 1.14 13.36
CA HIS A 140 -4.58 0.33 13.77
C HIS A 140 -4.91 -1.14 13.50
N ALA A 141 -3.92 -1.92 13.05
CA ALA A 141 -4.08 -3.34 12.77
C ALA A 141 -3.94 -4.17 14.04
N ASP A 142 -4.95 -4.06 14.90
CA ASP A 142 -5.17 -4.91 16.06
C ASP A 142 -6.39 -5.83 15.85
N GLY A 143 -6.84 -6.52 16.91
CA GLY A 143 -8.00 -7.41 16.87
C GLY A 143 -9.31 -6.74 16.45
N SER A 144 -9.42 -5.40 16.56
CA SER A 144 -10.61 -4.62 16.22
C SER A 144 -10.67 -4.23 14.73
N LEU A 145 -9.55 -4.23 14.00
CA LEU A 145 -9.45 -3.70 12.63
C LEU A 145 -10.53 -4.28 11.71
N LYS A 146 -10.75 -5.61 11.79
CA LYS A 146 -11.74 -6.31 10.96
C LYS A 146 -13.14 -5.75 11.18
N VAL A 147 -13.52 -5.57 12.45
CA VAL A 147 -14.83 -5.03 12.83
C VAL A 147 -14.95 -3.58 12.37
N ARG A 148 -13.92 -2.76 12.59
CA ARG A 148 -13.90 -1.35 12.16
C ARG A 148 -14.04 -1.20 10.65
N LEU A 149 -13.35 -2.02 9.86
CA LEU A 149 -13.45 -1.99 8.39
C LEU A 149 -14.83 -2.43 7.87
N VAL A 150 -15.45 -3.43 8.49
CA VAL A 150 -16.82 -3.87 8.14
C VAL A 150 -17.84 -2.74 8.38
N HIS A 151 -17.70 -1.99 9.47
CA HIS A 151 -18.57 -0.84 9.77
C HIS A 151 -18.27 0.37 8.88
N LEU A 152 -17.01 0.55 8.49
CA LEU A 152 -16.57 1.67 7.65
C LEU A 152 -16.98 1.51 6.18
N ALA A 153 -16.89 0.29 5.64
CA ALA A 153 -17.10 0.06 4.21
C ALA A 153 -18.44 0.61 3.67
N PRO A 154 -19.60 0.39 4.31
CA PRO A 154 -20.87 0.95 3.85
C PRO A 154 -20.88 2.49 3.82
N ARG A 155 -20.24 3.15 4.80
CA ARG A 155 -20.11 4.63 4.85
C ARG A 155 -19.25 5.18 3.71
N LEU A 156 -18.42 4.33 3.11
CA LEU A 156 -17.59 4.63 1.95
C LEU A 156 -18.23 4.20 0.62
N GLY A 157 -19.44 3.61 0.64
CA GLY A 157 -20.05 3.01 -0.55
C GLY A 157 -19.34 1.74 -1.03
N LEU A 158 -18.60 1.07 -0.13
CA LEU A 158 -17.83 -0.13 -0.43
C LEU A 158 -18.50 -1.37 0.16
N SER A 159 -18.26 -2.53 -0.47
CA SER A 159 -18.72 -3.81 0.07
C SER A 159 -18.00 -4.11 1.41
N PRO A 160 -18.73 -4.54 2.46
CA PRO A 160 -18.13 -4.98 3.71
C PRO A 160 -17.36 -6.31 3.58
N LYS A 161 -17.42 -6.96 2.40
CA LYS A 161 -16.59 -8.14 2.10
C LYS A 161 -15.13 -7.72 2.04
N LEU A 162 -14.41 -8.00 3.13
CA LEU A 162 -12.96 -7.86 3.16
C LEU A 162 -12.34 -8.84 2.15
N GLY A 163 -11.53 -8.32 1.23
CA GLY A 163 -10.82 -9.14 0.25
C GLY A 163 -9.89 -10.14 0.94
N GLY A 164 -9.75 -11.33 0.37
CA GLY A 164 -8.79 -12.34 0.81
C GLY A 164 -7.33 -11.94 0.54
N ARG A 165 -6.39 -12.81 0.93
CA ARG A 165 -4.94 -12.60 0.76
C ARG A 165 -4.62 -12.25 -0.70
N LEU A 166 -4.07 -11.07 -0.94
CA LEU A 166 -3.70 -10.64 -2.30
C LEU A 166 -2.34 -11.17 -2.75
N CYS A 167 -1.56 -11.76 -1.82
CA CYS A 167 -0.20 -12.21 -2.09
C CYS A 167 -0.03 -13.71 -1.90
N LEU A 168 0.54 -14.36 -2.91
CA LEU A 168 0.93 -15.76 -2.91
C LEU A 168 1.99 -16.07 -1.84
N LEU A 169 2.87 -15.12 -1.51
CA LEU A 169 3.87 -15.31 -0.44
C LEU A 169 3.25 -15.30 0.98
N SER A 170 1.99 -14.89 1.13
CA SER A 170 1.26 -15.05 2.39
C SER A 170 0.72 -16.47 2.59
N ASP A 171 0.84 -17.35 1.59
CA ASP A 171 0.59 -18.78 1.70
C ASP A 171 1.91 -19.48 2.10
N PRO A 172 1.97 -20.17 3.26
CA PRO A 172 3.19 -20.80 3.73
C PRO A 172 3.70 -21.89 2.78
N VAL A 173 2.81 -22.63 2.10
CA VAL A 173 3.18 -23.69 1.15
C VAL A 173 3.82 -23.07 -0.09
N PHE A 174 3.23 -21.99 -0.61
CA PHE A 174 3.78 -21.29 -1.77
C PHE A 174 5.12 -20.60 -1.43
N ALA A 175 5.22 -19.98 -0.26
CA ALA A 175 6.44 -19.35 0.23
C ALA A 175 7.58 -20.36 0.40
N GLN A 176 7.30 -21.56 0.92
CA GLN A 176 8.26 -22.66 1.01
C GLN A 176 8.77 -23.07 -0.37
N ARG A 177 7.89 -23.36 -1.32
CA ARG A 177 8.27 -23.75 -2.70
C ARG A 177 9.12 -22.68 -3.39
N CYS A 178 8.81 -21.40 -3.19
CA CYS A 178 9.61 -20.31 -3.75
C CYS A 178 11.04 -20.27 -3.19
N ARG A 179 11.27 -20.75 -1.97
CA ARG A 179 12.60 -20.82 -1.38
C ARG A 179 13.38 -22.01 -1.87
N GLU A 180 12.75 -23.17 -1.96
CA GLU A 180 13.35 -24.38 -2.55
C GLU A 180 13.87 -24.04 -3.97
N LEU A 181 13.05 -23.39 -4.79
CA LEU A 181 13.46 -22.92 -6.13
C LEU A 181 14.55 -21.83 -6.13
N GLY A 182 14.66 -21.04 -5.05
CA GLY A 182 15.65 -19.96 -4.92
C GLY A 182 16.97 -20.40 -4.28
N ALA A 183 17.00 -21.53 -3.58
CA ALA A 183 18.19 -22.10 -2.93
C ALA A 183 19.08 -22.85 -3.93
N ASP A 184 18.52 -23.33 -5.06
CA ASP A 184 19.22 -24.12 -6.07
C ASP A 184 19.91 -23.29 -7.17
N GLY A 185 19.96 -21.96 -7.04
CA GLY A 185 20.92 -21.12 -7.77
C GLY A 185 20.94 -21.19 -9.30
N ASN A 186 19.85 -21.59 -9.97
CA ASN A 186 19.79 -21.69 -11.43
C ASN A 186 18.50 -21.08 -12.01
N VAL A 187 18.42 -19.73 -12.05
CA VAL A 187 17.70 -18.95 -13.09
C VAL A 187 18.32 -17.56 -13.22
#